data_AF-A0A068Y299-F1
#
_entry.id   AF-A0A068Y299-F1
#
_cell.length_a   1.000
_cell.length_b   1.000
_cell.length_c   1.000
_cell.angle_alpha   90.00
_cell.angle_beta   90.00
_cell.angle_gamma   90.00
#
_symmetry.space_group_name_H-M   'P 1'
#
loop_
_entity.id
_entity.type
_entity.pdbx_description
1 polymer ?
#
loop_
_entity_poly.entity_id
_entity_poly.type
_entity_poly.pdbx_seq_one_letter_code
_entity_poly.pdbx_strand_id
1 'polypeptide(L)'
;MLAIIAVLLCVACCSGETSPHLWGSRVVGKPSGKSDTMNYRYGDQFLAVVRNTSSVSQLWIENANCIVNNTIWGTPCQDHNGTASVTLNDHFGRLSFPMIRLRCNNVFCAILQLLTPFTRADEVDLRTSFPLSRFVQGQQSFSIDFAVGGAESDGVVLLERNGVTICEWEGVKIYSNKSTICHDLVKNITSDLRIFHANFTLLPNVQREVLTWTADKNRLSVTVDYTQSGISPEVAECNTSTTSSGPASTPTTSAPTTSSGREMAYTLRVVFAVLSMLMLLNKLV
;
A
#
# COMPACT_ATOMS: atom_id res chain seq x y z
N MET A 1 33.07 2.03 30.33
CA MET A 1 33.14 1.63 28.90
C MET A 1 32.07 0.62 28.51
N LEU A 2 31.84 -0.45 29.28
CA LEU A 2 30.80 -1.47 29.00
C LEU A 2 29.37 -0.91 28.84
N ALA A 3 28.97 0.06 29.65
CA ALA A 3 27.64 0.68 29.56
C ALA A 3 27.43 1.49 28.27
N ILE A 4 28.49 2.13 27.74
CA ILE A 4 28.43 2.91 26.49
C ILE A 4 28.32 1.96 25.28
N ILE A 5 29.03 0.83 25.33
CA ILE A 5 28.95 -0.22 24.30
C ILE A 5 27.55 -0.85 24.28
N ALA A 6 26.95 -1.12 25.43
CA ALA A 6 25.59 -1.65 25.51
C ALA A 6 24.54 -0.68 24.97
N VAL A 7 24.66 0.63 25.27
CA VAL A 7 23.75 1.66 24.74
C VAL A 7 23.93 1.83 23.22
N LEU A 8 25.16 1.81 22.71
CA LEU A 8 25.43 1.89 21.27
C LEU A 8 24.94 0.66 20.50
N LEU A 9 25.06 -0.54 21.08
CA LEU A 9 24.49 -1.77 20.52
C LEU A 9 22.96 -1.76 20.53
N CYS A 10 22.33 -1.24 21.60
CA CYS A 10 20.87 -1.04 21.62
C CYS A 10 20.41 -0.01 20.59
N VAL A 11 21.11 1.11 20.43
CA VAL A 11 20.77 2.12 19.43
C VAL A 11 20.95 1.57 18.02
N ALA A 12 22.04 0.83 17.74
CA ALA A 12 22.28 0.19 16.45
C ALA A 12 21.28 -0.94 16.14
N CYS A 13 20.89 -1.76 17.14
CA CYS A 13 19.84 -2.76 16.99
C CYS A 13 18.46 -2.13 16.76
N CYS A 14 18.17 -0.97 17.35
CA CYS A 14 16.90 -0.26 17.18
C CYS A 14 16.85 0.66 15.96
N SER A 15 17.98 0.93 15.30
CA SER A 15 18.06 1.77 14.08
C SER A 15 18.31 0.95 12.80
N GLY A 16 18.35 -0.37 12.92
CA GLY A 16 18.59 -1.30 11.81
C GLY A 16 17.33 -1.78 11.08
N GLU A 17 16.16 -1.18 11.29
CA GLU A 17 14.98 -1.52 10.48
C GLU A 17 15.13 -0.85 9.11
N THR A 18 15.83 -1.52 8.20
CA THR A 18 15.87 -1.15 6.79
C THR A 18 14.43 -1.03 6.30
N SER A 19 14.09 0.14 5.72
CA SER A 19 12.76 0.37 5.14
C SER A 19 12.36 -0.82 4.26
N PRO A 20 11.17 -1.41 4.46
CA PRO A 20 10.79 -2.62 3.77
C PRO A 20 10.86 -2.45 2.25
N HIS A 21 11.38 -3.46 1.57
CA HIS A 21 11.42 -3.48 0.12
C HIS A 21 10.02 -3.73 -0.44
N LEU A 22 9.48 -2.73 -1.13
CA LEU A 22 8.16 -2.76 -1.75
C LEU A 22 8.12 -3.65 -2.99
N TRP A 23 7.13 -4.54 -3.03
CA TRP A 23 6.82 -5.39 -4.18
C TRP A 23 5.37 -5.20 -4.62
N GLY A 24 5.15 -5.12 -5.94
CA GLY A 24 3.79 -5.13 -6.49
C GLY A 24 3.13 -3.75 -6.49
N SER A 25 1.83 -3.71 -6.22
CA SER A 25 1.01 -2.49 -6.22
C SER A 25 1.60 -1.37 -5.36
N ARG A 26 1.50 -0.14 -5.87
CA ARG A 26 1.96 1.05 -5.18
C ARG A 26 1.10 2.25 -5.54
N VAL A 27 0.88 3.14 -4.58
CA VAL A 27 0.41 4.52 -4.82
C VAL A 27 1.61 5.43 -5.07
N VAL A 28 1.64 6.13 -6.20
CA VAL A 28 2.63 7.20 -6.44
C VAL A 28 2.07 8.50 -5.86
N GLY A 29 2.58 8.89 -4.68
CA GLY A 29 2.10 10.08 -3.96
C GLY A 29 2.69 11.41 -4.44
N LYS A 30 3.74 11.38 -5.28
CA LYS A 30 4.42 12.59 -5.75
C LYS A 30 3.58 13.28 -6.85
N PRO A 31 3.16 14.54 -6.68
CA PRO A 31 2.36 15.25 -7.68
C PRO A 31 3.17 15.67 -8.91
N SER A 32 4.51 15.71 -8.76
CA SER A 32 5.46 15.94 -9.85
C SER A 32 6.81 15.30 -9.51
N GLY A 33 7.71 15.29 -10.48
CA GLY A 33 8.97 14.59 -10.49
C GLY A 33 8.87 13.15 -11.01
N LYS A 34 10.02 12.49 -11.12
CA LYS A 34 10.05 11.05 -11.36
C LYS A 34 9.36 10.30 -10.23
N SER A 35 8.64 9.23 -10.56
CA SER A 35 8.20 8.29 -9.55
C SER A 35 9.42 7.67 -8.88
N ASP A 36 9.23 7.12 -7.68
CA ASP A 36 10.21 6.17 -7.18
C ASP A 36 10.16 4.89 -8.02
N THR A 37 11.22 4.09 -7.96
CA THR A 37 11.29 2.80 -8.65
C THR A 37 10.29 1.84 -8.03
N MET A 38 9.42 1.28 -8.85
CA MET A 38 8.47 0.23 -8.48
C MET A 38 9.05 -1.12 -8.90
N ASN A 39 9.04 -2.09 -7.98
CA ASN A 39 9.62 -3.41 -8.21
C ASN A 39 8.55 -4.48 -8.26
N TYR A 40 8.70 -5.39 -9.21
CA TYR A 40 7.74 -6.44 -9.50
C TYR A 40 8.47 -7.77 -9.68
N ARG A 41 7.82 -8.86 -9.27
CA ARG A 41 8.28 -10.21 -9.59
C ARG A 41 7.23 -10.88 -10.44
N TYR A 42 7.68 -11.50 -11.51
CA TYR A 42 6.87 -12.32 -12.41
C TYR A 42 7.58 -13.68 -12.57
N GLY A 43 6.87 -14.76 -12.87
CA GLY A 43 7.55 -16.02 -13.15
C GLY A 43 7.91 -16.13 -14.62
N ASP A 44 6.92 -16.41 -15.46
CA ASP A 44 7.23 -16.81 -16.85
C ASP A 44 7.43 -15.62 -17.78
N GLN A 45 6.53 -14.62 -17.73
CA GLN A 45 6.56 -13.50 -18.67
C GLN A 45 6.21 -12.18 -17.97
N PHE A 46 6.98 -11.15 -18.30
CA PHE A 46 6.64 -9.77 -17.98
C PHE A 46 5.70 -9.22 -19.05
N LEU A 47 4.44 -9.01 -18.68
CA LEU A 47 3.49 -8.27 -19.50
C LEU A 47 2.99 -7.07 -18.72
N ALA A 48 3.40 -5.88 -19.16
CA ALA A 48 2.90 -4.61 -18.68
C ALA A 48 1.99 -3.97 -19.73
N VAL A 49 0.77 -3.60 -19.34
CA VAL A 49 -0.11 -2.81 -20.20
C VAL A 49 -0.52 -1.53 -19.50
N VAL A 50 -0.51 -0.44 -20.25
CA VAL A 50 -1.08 0.84 -19.87
C VAL A 50 -2.48 0.93 -20.46
N ARG A 51 -3.47 1.15 -19.60
CA ARG A 51 -4.83 1.47 -20.03
C ARG A 51 -5.08 2.97 -19.88
N ASN A 52 -5.50 3.62 -20.97
CA ASN A 52 -6.18 4.90 -20.97
C ASN A 52 -7.69 4.64 -21.19
N THR A 53 -8.52 5.64 -20.94
CA THR A 53 -9.98 5.66 -21.15
C THR A 53 -10.45 5.01 -22.46
N SER A 54 -9.68 5.13 -23.54
CA SER A 54 -10.04 4.62 -24.88
C SER A 54 -9.04 3.63 -25.49
N SER A 55 -7.89 3.38 -24.87
CA SER A 55 -6.83 2.57 -25.47
C SER A 55 -6.10 1.70 -24.46
N VAL A 56 -5.65 0.53 -24.92
CA VAL A 56 -4.70 -0.32 -24.18
C VAL A 56 -3.42 -0.39 -25.00
N SER A 57 -2.31 -0.04 -24.38
CA SER A 57 -0.99 -0.06 -24.99
C SER A 57 -0.05 -0.89 -24.15
N GLN A 58 0.79 -1.69 -24.78
CA GLN A 58 1.81 -2.45 -24.06
C GLN A 58 2.95 -1.51 -23.64
N LEU A 59 3.48 -1.75 -22.43
CA LEU A 59 4.74 -1.19 -21.97
C LEU A 59 5.81 -2.26 -22.17
N TRP A 60 6.88 -1.91 -22.87
CA TRP A 60 8.08 -2.73 -22.98
C TRP A 60 9.29 -2.00 -22.42
N ILE A 61 10.31 -2.77 -22.05
CA ILE A 61 11.55 -2.24 -21.50
C ILE A 61 12.65 -2.45 -22.54
N GLU A 62 13.29 -1.36 -22.95
CA GLU A 62 14.36 -1.38 -23.94
C GLU A 62 15.44 -0.35 -23.57
N ASN A 63 16.71 -0.76 -23.56
CA ASN A 63 17.85 0.11 -23.24
C ASN A 63 17.64 0.95 -21.95
N ALA A 64 17.18 0.28 -20.89
CA ALA A 64 16.83 0.87 -19.61
C ALA A 64 15.67 1.90 -19.59
N ASN A 65 14.87 1.94 -20.65
CA ASN A 65 13.70 2.83 -20.77
C ASN A 65 12.41 2.03 -20.76
N CYS A 66 11.38 2.55 -20.09
CA CYS A 66 10.00 2.10 -20.25
C CYS A 66 9.39 2.81 -21.45
N ILE A 67 8.96 2.06 -22.45
CA ILE A 67 8.44 2.59 -23.71
C ILE A 67 6.99 2.15 -23.89
N VAL A 68 6.13 3.10 -24.27
CA VAL A 68 4.72 2.87 -24.60
C VAL A 68 4.43 3.65 -25.88
N ASN A 69 3.90 2.97 -26.91
CA ASN A 69 3.63 3.57 -28.22
C ASN A 69 4.84 4.36 -28.77
N ASN A 70 6.04 3.77 -28.73
CA ASN A 70 7.31 4.37 -29.17
C ASN A 70 7.71 5.66 -28.43
N THR A 71 7.08 5.99 -27.31
CA THR A 71 7.43 7.13 -26.47
C THR A 71 8.07 6.64 -25.19
N ILE A 72 9.13 7.32 -24.72
CA ILE A 72 9.77 7.01 -23.44
C ILE A 72 8.90 7.57 -22.31
N TRP A 73 8.36 6.67 -21.50
CA TRP A 73 7.51 6.99 -20.36
C TRP A 73 8.29 7.02 -19.04
N GLY A 74 9.45 6.38 -19.00
CA GLY A 74 10.18 6.19 -17.76
C GLY A 74 11.62 5.74 -17.93
N THR A 75 12.46 6.09 -16.96
CA THR A 75 13.85 5.60 -16.82
C THR A 75 14.38 5.87 -15.39
N PRO A 76 15.10 4.92 -14.76
CA PRO A 76 15.49 3.61 -15.28
C PRO A 76 14.35 2.59 -15.24
N CYS A 77 14.35 1.66 -16.20
CA CYS A 77 13.51 0.48 -16.19
C CYS A 77 14.34 -0.76 -16.48
N GLN A 78 14.10 -1.87 -15.79
CA GLN A 78 14.86 -3.09 -15.99
C GLN A 78 13.93 -4.29 -16.03
N ASP A 79 14.29 -5.26 -16.86
CA ASP A 79 13.66 -6.57 -16.89
C ASP A 79 14.77 -7.62 -16.76
N HIS A 80 14.85 -8.29 -15.61
CA HIS A 80 15.91 -9.24 -15.33
C HIS A 80 15.50 -10.32 -14.32
N ASN A 81 15.77 -11.57 -14.67
CA ASN A 81 15.70 -12.73 -13.76
C ASN A 81 14.33 -12.87 -13.04
N GLY A 82 13.23 -12.76 -13.78
CA GLY A 82 11.88 -12.85 -13.21
C GLY A 82 11.49 -11.63 -12.36
N THR A 83 12.20 -10.52 -12.51
CA THR A 83 11.89 -9.26 -11.83
C THR A 83 11.90 -8.11 -12.82
N ALA A 84 11.01 -7.14 -12.59
CA ALA A 84 10.98 -5.91 -13.36
C ALA A 84 11.00 -4.70 -12.43
N SER A 85 11.75 -3.68 -12.81
CA SER A 85 11.75 -2.39 -12.13
C SER A 85 11.27 -1.31 -13.10
N VAL A 86 10.38 -0.45 -12.62
CA VAL A 86 9.74 0.60 -13.43
C VAL A 86 9.85 1.92 -12.68
N THR A 87 10.50 2.91 -13.30
CA THR A 87 10.53 4.30 -12.84
C THR A 87 9.87 5.17 -13.90
N LEU A 88 8.79 5.86 -13.56
CA LEU A 88 8.05 6.71 -14.50
C LEU A 88 8.51 8.16 -14.44
N ASN A 89 8.47 8.83 -15.59
CA ASN A 89 8.76 10.25 -15.71
C ASN A 89 7.52 11.11 -15.41
N ASP A 90 7.79 12.36 -15.04
CA ASP A 90 6.83 13.36 -14.56
C ASP A 90 5.60 13.60 -15.49
N HIS A 91 5.81 13.46 -16.80
CA HIS A 91 4.77 13.73 -17.80
C HIS A 91 3.63 12.70 -17.83
N PHE A 92 3.74 11.60 -17.07
CA PHE A 92 2.70 10.60 -16.93
C PHE A 92 1.49 11.07 -16.11
N GLY A 93 1.66 12.05 -15.20
CA GLY A 93 0.58 12.62 -14.39
C GLY A 93 -0.52 13.34 -15.21
N ARG A 94 -0.27 13.57 -16.51
CA ARG A 94 -1.28 14.13 -17.45
C ARG A 94 -2.23 13.08 -18.02
N LEU A 95 -1.99 11.80 -17.75
CA LEU A 95 -2.86 10.72 -18.18
C LEU A 95 -3.98 10.57 -17.14
N SER A 96 -5.22 10.58 -17.62
CA SER A 96 -6.38 10.19 -16.86
C SER A 96 -6.33 8.66 -16.65
N PHE A 97 -5.97 8.25 -15.43
CA PHE A 97 -6.00 6.86 -14.94
C PHE A 97 -5.03 5.85 -15.59
N PRO A 98 -3.71 6.11 -15.62
CA PRO A 98 -2.80 5.17 -16.23
C PRO A 98 -2.55 3.97 -15.30
N MET A 99 -3.34 2.91 -15.51
CA MET A 99 -3.13 1.62 -14.88
C MET A 99 -2.03 0.88 -15.61
N ILE A 100 -0.89 0.65 -14.95
CA ILE A 100 0.06 -0.39 -15.36
C ILE A 100 -0.44 -1.69 -14.77
N ARG A 101 -0.99 -2.58 -15.61
CA ARG A 101 -1.34 -3.94 -15.21
C ARG A 101 -0.19 -4.86 -15.55
N LEU A 102 0.30 -5.55 -14.53
CA LEU A 102 1.30 -6.59 -14.66
C LEU A 102 0.67 -7.96 -14.51
N ARG A 103 0.88 -8.83 -15.51
CA ARG A 103 0.52 -10.25 -15.40
C ARG A 103 1.75 -11.03 -14.93
N CYS A 104 1.63 -11.73 -13.80
CA CYS A 104 2.65 -12.57 -13.20
C CYS A 104 2.06 -13.96 -12.92
N ASN A 105 2.44 -15.00 -13.67
CA ASN A 105 2.00 -16.38 -13.40
C ASN A 105 0.47 -16.52 -13.27
N ASN A 106 -0.29 -15.86 -14.14
CA ASN A 106 -1.76 -15.77 -14.10
C ASN A 106 -2.37 -14.97 -12.93
N VAL A 107 -1.54 -14.32 -12.10
CA VAL A 107 -1.94 -13.38 -11.04
C VAL A 107 -1.60 -11.95 -11.47
N PHE A 108 -2.45 -10.97 -11.13
CA PHE A 108 -2.12 -9.56 -11.37
C PHE A 108 -1.25 -9.03 -10.23
N CYS A 109 -0.06 -8.52 -10.55
CA CYS A 109 0.91 -8.07 -9.52
C CYS A 109 0.78 -6.61 -9.12
N ALA A 110 0.14 -5.78 -9.95
CA ALA A 110 0.17 -4.34 -9.74
C ALA A 110 -1.02 -3.65 -10.38
N ILE A 111 -1.61 -2.72 -9.62
CA ILE A 111 -2.42 -1.63 -10.13
C ILE A 111 -1.83 -0.34 -9.58
N LEU A 112 -1.32 0.51 -10.47
CA LEU A 112 -1.07 1.92 -10.17
C LEU A 112 -2.35 2.68 -10.53
N GLN A 113 -3.02 3.28 -9.54
CA GLN A 113 -4.18 4.13 -9.79
C GLN A 113 -4.04 5.39 -8.95
N LEU A 114 -4.16 6.55 -9.60
CA LEU A 114 -4.24 7.83 -8.90
C LEU A 114 -5.56 7.89 -8.12
N LEU A 115 -5.46 8.20 -6.82
CA LEU A 115 -6.60 8.29 -5.91
C LEU A 115 -7.56 9.38 -6.40
N THR A 116 -8.76 8.99 -6.83
CA THR A 116 -9.86 9.92 -7.00
C THR A 116 -10.61 10.07 -5.67
N PRO A 117 -11.10 11.27 -5.33
CA PRO A 117 -11.82 11.50 -4.07
C PRO A 117 -13.20 10.82 -4.03
N PHE A 118 -13.72 10.38 -5.18
CA PHE A 118 -15.00 9.71 -5.30
C PHE A 118 -14.82 8.37 -6.00
N THR A 119 -15.41 7.35 -5.39
CA THR A 119 -15.52 6.00 -5.95
C THR A 119 -16.91 5.88 -6.59
N ARG A 120 -16.98 5.54 -7.87
CA ARG A 120 -18.27 5.37 -8.55
C ARG A 120 -18.87 4.01 -8.22
N ALA A 121 -20.17 3.86 -8.49
CA ALA A 121 -20.82 2.56 -8.43
C ALA A 121 -20.03 1.51 -9.25
N ASP A 122 -19.76 0.39 -8.58
CA ASP A 122 -19.01 -0.77 -9.11
C ASP A 122 -17.55 -0.47 -9.48
N GLU A 123 -16.98 0.59 -8.90
CA GLU A 123 -15.55 0.83 -8.91
C GLU A 123 -14.95 0.51 -7.54
N VAL A 124 -13.77 -0.10 -7.53
CA VAL A 124 -13.00 -0.39 -6.31
C VAL A 124 -12.60 0.91 -5.62
N ASP A 125 -12.84 0.96 -4.31
CA ASP A 125 -12.36 2.02 -3.43
C ASP A 125 -10.94 1.71 -2.94
N LEU A 126 -9.96 2.45 -3.48
CA LEU A 126 -8.54 2.24 -3.15
C LEU A 126 -8.20 2.65 -1.71
N ARG A 127 -8.96 3.62 -1.17
CA ARG A 127 -8.68 4.22 0.13
C ARG A 127 -8.91 3.22 1.27
N THR A 128 -9.95 2.41 1.16
CA THR A 128 -10.32 1.40 2.16
C THR A 128 -9.22 0.34 2.34
N SER A 129 -8.58 -0.07 1.25
CA SER A 129 -7.55 -1.11 1.29
C SER A 129 -6.13 -0.61 1.54
N PHE A 130 -5.93 0.71 1.57
CA PHE A 130 -4.63 1.31 1.81
C PHE A 130 -4.07 0.94 3.20
N PRO A 131 -2.76 0.68 3.36
CA PRO A 131 -1.72 0.61 2.33
C PRO A 131 -1.82 -0.64 1.45
N LEU A 132 -1.34 -0.52 0.20
CA LEU A 132 -1.42 -1.59 -0.80
C LEU A 132 -0.28 -2.60 -0.68
N SER A 133 0.75 -2.30 0.11
CA SER A 133 1.77 -3.24 0.56
C SER A 133 1.70 -3.41 2.08
N ARG A 134 1.74 -4.66 2.56
CA ARG A 134 1.71 -4.99 4.00
C ARG A 134 2.84 -5.93 4.38
N PHE A 135 3.47 -5.65 5.52
CA PHE A 135 4.64 -6.36 6.05
C PHE A 135 4.26 -6.98 7.39
N VAL A 136 4.09 -8.30 7.41
CA VAL A 136 3.41 -9.02 8.49
C VAL A 136 4.29 -10.10 9.14
N GLN A 137 5.61 -10.00 9.00
CA GLN A 137 6.54 -10.91 9.64
C GLN A 137 6.27 -11.03 11.16
N GLY A 138 6.19 -12.27 11.63
CA GLY A 138 5.92 -12.58 13.03
C GLY A 138 4.44 -12.51 13.45
N GLN A 139 3.53 -12.10 12.57
CA GLN A 139 2.09 -12.09 12.84
C GLN A 139 1.47 -13.46 12.53
N GLN A 140 0.42 -13.84 13.28
CA GLN A 140 -0.36 -15.07 13.00
C GLN A 140 -1.53 -14.81 12.03
N SER A 141 -2.00 -13.57 12.01
CA SER A 141 -3.11 -13.11 11.18
C SER A 141 -3.00 -11.61 10.96
N PHE A 142 -3.64 -11.11 9.91
CA PHE A 142 -3.65 -9.69 9.57
C PHE A 142 -4.98 -9.28 8.96
N SER A 143 -5.38 -8.03 9.18
CA SER A 143 -6.64 -7.50 8.66
C SER A 143 -6.44 -6.59 7.45
N ILE A 144 -7.34 -6.72 6.48
CA ILE A 144 -7.42 -5.84 5.31
C ILE A 144 -8.89 -5.64 4.99
N ASP A 145 -9.26 -4.38 4.81
CA ASP A 145 -10.59 -4.03 4.34
C ASP A 145 -10.56 -3.81 2.83
N PHE A 146 -11.64 -4.21 2.15
CA PHE A 146 -11.85 -3.92 0.74
C PHE A 146 -13.19 -3.24 0.57
N ALA A 147 -13.33 -2.36 -0.41
CA ALA A 147 -14.61 -1.74 -0.71
C ALA A 147 -14.80 -1.50 -2.20
N VAL A 148 -16.08 -1.41 -2.57
CA VAL A 148 -16.54 -1.01 -3.89
C VAL A 148 -17.62 0.05 -3.73
N GLY A 149 -17.70 1.00 -4.66
CA GLY A 149 -18.73 2.03 -4.68
C GLY A 149 -20.13 1.49 -5.01
N GLY A 150 -21.15 2.26 -4.60
CA GLY A 150 -22.55 1.96 -4.75
C GLY A 150 -23.06 1.03 -3.65
N ALA A 151 -23.51 1.60 -2.54
CA ALA A 151 -24.06 0.85 -1.40
C ALA A 151 -25.30 0.05 -1.78
N GLU A 152 -26.09 0.56 -2.74
CA GLU A 152 -27.30 -0.06 -3.27
C GLU A 152 -27.09 -0.76 -4.62
N SER A 153 -25.85 -0.88 -5.11
CA SER A 153 -25.58 -1.60 -6.35
C SER A 153 -25.65 -3.12 -6.14
N ASP A 154 -26.19 -3.82 -7.13
CA ASP A 154 -26.19 -5.28 -7.23
C ASP A 154 -24.98 -5.82 -8.02
N GLY A 155 -24.03 -4.97 -8.40
CA GLY A 155 -22.87 -5.37 -9.20
C GLY A 155 -22.00 -6.46 -8.55
N VAL A 156 -21.40 -7.30 -9.39
CA VAL A 156 -20.59 -8.45 -8.96
C VAL A 156 -19.20 -8.01 -8.47
N VAL A 157 -18.74 -8.64 -7.40
CA VAL A 157 -17.42 -8.39 -6.81
C VAL A 157 -16.72 -9.71 -6.49
N LEU A 158 -15.41 -9.77 -6.70
CA LEU A 158 -14.59 -10.95 -6.51
C LEU A 158 -13.39 -10.65 -5.61
N LEU A 159 -13.08 -11.57 -4.70
CA LEU A 159 -11.80 -11.63 -4.02
C LEU A 159 -11.00 -12.82 -4.53
N GLU A 160 -9.81 -12.55 -5.03
CA GLU A 160 -8.85 -13.55 -5.47
C GLU A 160 -7.64 -13.54 -4.53
N ARG A 161 -7.14 -14.74 -4.20
CA ARG A 161 -5.92 -14.94 -3.41
C ARG A 161 -4.93 -15.70 -4.29
N ASN A 162 -3.81 -15.07 -4.63
CA ASN A 162 -2.82 -15.60 -5.57
C ASN A 162 -3.43 -16.08 -6.91
N GLY A 163 -4.38 -15.30 -7.44
CA GLY A 163 -5.05 -15.58 -8.72
C GLY A 163 -6.15 -16.64 -8.66
N VAL A 164 -6.48 -17.15 -7.47
CA VAL A 164 -7.61 -18.06 -7.28
C VAL A 164 -8.75 -17.28 -6.63
N THR A 165 -9.90 -17.19 -7.30
CA THR A 165 -11.13 -16.62 -6.71
C THR A 165 -11.55 -17.44 -5.49
N ILE A 166 -11.56 -16.79 -4.33
CA ILE A 166 -11.94 -17.41 -3.04
C ILE A 166 -13.32 -16.98 -2.56
N CYS A 167 -13.78 -15.78 -2.93
CA CYS A 167 -15.08 -15.26 -2.58
C CYS A 167 -15.67 -14.48 -3.76
N GLU A 168 -16.99 -14.57 -3.94
CA GLU A 168 -17.74 -13.85 -4.96
C GLU A 168 -19.07 -13.38 -4.37
N TRP A 169 -19.44 -12.14 -4.67
CA TRP A 169 -20.64 -11.48 -4.18
C TRP A 169 -21.45 -10.91 -5.34
N GLU A 170 -22.77 -10.91 -5.17
CA GLU A 170 -23.72 -10.12 -5.95
C GLU A 170 -24.39 -9.12 -5.01
N GLY A 171 -24.29 -7.84 -5.32
CA GLY A 171 -24.64 -6.78 -4.38
C GLY A 171 -23.82 -6.87 -3.09
N VAL A 172 -24.48 -7.14 -1.97
CA VAL A 172 -23.83 -7.37 -0.66
C VAL A 172 -23.83 -8.83 -0.23
N LYS A 173 -24.54 -9.69 -0.95
CA LYS A 173 -24.74 -11.08 -0.56
C LYS A 173 -23.69 -11.96 -1.16
N ILE A 174 -23.18 -12.89 -0.36
CA ILE A 174 -22.25 -13.87 -0.85
C ILE A 174 -22.95 -14.79 -1.86
N TYR A 175 -22.40 -14.87 -3.06
CA TYR A 175 -22.88 -15.73 -4.14
C TYR A 175 -22.13 -17.06 -4.16
N SER A 176 -20.80 -17.02 -3.98
CA SER A 176 -19.95 -18.21 -3.97
C SER A 176 -18.80 -18.06 -2.98
N ASN A 177 -18.52 -19.13 -2.23
CA ASN A 177 -17.46 -19.17 -1.22
C ASN A 177 -16.59 -20.43 -1.34
N LYS A 178 -15.27 -20.23 -1.48
CA LYS A 178 -14.26 -21.30 -1.42
C LYS A 178 -13.34 -21.16 -0.22
N SER A 179 -13.59 -20.17 0.64
CA SER A 179 -12.84 -19.90 1.85
C SER A 179 -13.77 -19.58 3.01
N THR A 180 -13.32 -19.91 4.23
CA THR A 180 -14.06 -19.64 5.46
C THR A 180 -14.08 -18.16 5.85
N ILE A 181 -13.22 -17.34 5.23
CA ILE A 181 -13.20 -15.89 5.49
C ILE A 181 -14.39 -15.16 4.84
N CYS A 182 -15.03 -15.79 3.85
CA CYS A 182 -16.05 -15.12 3.05
C CYS A 182 -17.37 -15.01 3.83
N HIS A 183 -17.90 -13.79 3.90
CA HIS A 183 -19.19 -13.45 4.50
C HIS A 183 -19.77 -12.24 3.75
N ASP A 184 -21.04 -11.91 4.01
CA ASP A 184 -21.71 -10.78 3.37
C ASP A 184 -20.94 -9.46 3.53
N LEU A 185 -21.01 -8.61 2.50
CA LEU A 185 -20.46 -7.26 2.56
C LEU A 185 -21.31 -6.39 3.50
N VAL A 186 -20.64 -5.49 4.21
CA VAL A 186 -21.30 -4.45 5.00
C VAL A 186 -21.73 -3.33 4.06
N LYS A 187 -23.03 -3.08 4.02
CA LYS A 187 -23.62 -1.93 3.33
C LYS A 187 -23.38 -0.65 4.14
N ASN A 188 -22.71 0.33 3.55
CA ASN A 188 -22.49 1.65 4.16
C ASN A 188 -23.09 2.76 3.28
N ILE A 189 -24.31 3.17 3.62
CA ILE A 189 -25.07 4.20 2.89
C ILE A 189 -24.38 5.57 2.95
N THR A 190 -23.79 5.92 4.09
CA THR A 190 -23.21 7.24 4.33
C THR A 190 -22.02 7.53 3.40
N SER A 191 -21.18 6.52 3.16
CA SER A 191 -20.07 6.61 2.23
C SER A 191 -20.38 6.09 0.83
N ASP A 192 -21.61 5.62 0.59
CA ASP A 192 -22.02 4.92 -0.63
C ASP A 192 -21.09 3.74 -1.01
N LEU A 193 -20.74 2.90 -0.03
CA LEU A 193 -19.82 1.76 -0.20
C LEU A 193 -20.45 0.42 0.21
N ARG A 194 -19.95 -0.65 -0.40
CA ARG A 194 -20.08 -2.04 0.10
C ARG A 194 -18.69 -2.51 0.53
N ILE A 195 -18.56 -2.90 1.80
CA ILE A 195 -17.27 -3.09 2.46
C ILE A 195 -17.11 -4.54 2.90
N PHE A 196 -15.97 -5.15 2.58
CA PHE A 196 -15.55 -6.45 3.10
C PHE A 196 -14.48 -6.26 4.17
N HIS A 197 -14.74 -6.75 5.38
CA HIS A 197 -13.77 -6.75 6.47
C HIS A 197 -13.11 -8.12 6.57
N ALA A 198 -11.86 -8.24 6.14
CA ALA A 198 -11.19 -9.53 6.09
C ALA A 198 -10.14 -9.64 7.18
N ASN A 199 -10.09 -10.80 7.84
CA ASN A 199 -8.97 -11.22 8.65
C ASN A 199 -8.37 -12.49 8.04
N PHE A 200 -7.12 -12.39 7.60
CA PHE A 200 -6.41 -13.46 6.91
C PHE A 200 -5.45 -14.16 7.87
N THR A 201 -5.40 -15.48 7.79
CA THR A 201 -4.30 -16.27 8.34
C THR A 201 -3.19 -16.40 7.32
N LEU A 202 -1.95 -16.50 7.82
CA LEU A 202 -0.78 -16.71 6.97
C LEU A 202 -0.87 -18.07 6.26
N LEU A 203 -0.48 -18.08 4.99
CA LEU A 203 -0.34 -19.32 4.23
C LEU A 203 0.99 -20.03 4.61
N PRO A 204 0.96 -21.35 4.85
CA PRO A 204 2.18 -22.11 5.10
C PRO A 204 3.06 -22.14 3.85
N ASN A 205 4.39 -22.05 4.04
CA ASN A 205 5.40 -22.13 2.97
C ASN A 205 5.27 -21.06 1.87
N VAL A 206 4.55 -19.97 2.13
CA VAL A 206 4.44 -18.82 1.24
C VAL A 206 5.25 -17.67 1.84
N GLN A 207 6.09 -17.04 1.05
CA GLN A 207 6.83 -15.84 1.50
C GLN A 207 6.02 -14.56 1.32
N ARG A 208 5.22 -14.52 0.26
CA ARG A 208 4.41 -13.37 -0.17
C ARG A 208 3.14 -13.85 -0.85
N GLU A 209 2.09 -13.08 -0.71
CA GLU A 209 0.84 -13.29 -1.43
C GLU A 209 0.30 -12.00 -2.03
N VAL A 210 -0.58 -12.16 -3.01
CA VAL A 210 -1.31 -11.06 -3.65
C VAL A 210 -2.80 -11.31 -3.51
N LEU A 211 -3.48 -10.36 -2.90
CA LEU A 211 -4.93 -10.34 -2.77
C LEU A 211 -5.47 -9.39 -3.82
N THR A 212 -6.33 -9.86 -4.72
CA THR A 212 -6.93 -9.04 -5.78
C THR A 212 -8.41 -8.89 -5.53
N TRP A 213 -8.85 -7.64 -5.42
CA TRP A 213 -10.25 -7.24 -5.30
C TRP A 213 -10.72 -6.71 -6.63
N THR A 214 -11.68 -7.39 -7.24
CA THR A 214 -12.13 -7.10 -8.61
C THR A 214 -13.60 -6.71 -8.60
N ALA A 215 -13.90 -5.56 -9.19
CA ALA A 215 -15.24 -5.15 -9.58
C ALA A 215 -15.34 -5.10 -11.12
N ASP A 216 -16.50 -4.79 -11.67
CA ASP A 216 -16.75 -4.78 -13.11
C ASP A 216 -15.75 -3.90 -13.89
N LYS A 217 -15.49 -2.69 -13.39
CA LYS A 217 -14.70 -1.67 -14.12
C LYS A 217 -13.21 -1.72 -13.83
N ASN A 218 -12.84 -2.07 -12.61
CA ASN A 218 -11.46 -2.01 -12.13
C ASN A 218 -11.18 -3.10 -11.11
N ARG A 219 -9.90 -3.20 -10.76
CA ARG A 219 -9.39 -4.15 -9.80
C ARG A 219 -8.30 -3.48 -8.98
N LEU A 220 -8.12 -3.94 -7.76
CA LEU A 220 -7.05 -3.55 -6.86
C LEU A 220 -6.30 -4.79 -6.43
N SER A 221 -4.98 -4.69 -6.30
CA SER A 221 -4.17 -5.76 -5.73
C SER A 221 -3.44 -5.23 -4.50
N VAL A 222 -3.48 -5.98 -3.40
CA VAL A 222 -2.72 -5.72 -2.17
C VAL A 222 -1.67 -6.82 -2.03
N THR A 223 -0.41 -6.43 -1.93
CA THR A 223 0.71 -7.35 -1.69
C THR A 223 0.92 -7.52 -0.20
N VAL A 224 1.03 -8.75 0.27
CA VAL A 224 1.35 -9.07 1.66
C VAL A 224 2.65 -9.86 1.70
N ASP A 225 3.62 -9.38 2.48
CA ASP A 225 4.94 -9.98 2.65
C ASP A 225 5.12 -10.48 4.08
N TYR A 226 5.34 -11.79 4.21
CA TYR A 226 5.48 -12.47 5.48
C TYR A 226 6.94 -12.47 5.98
N THR A 227 7.88 -12.04 5.14
CA THR A 227 9.33 -12.08 5.42
C THR A 227 9.88 -10.76 5.94
N GLN A 228 9.11 -9.68 5.86
CA GLN A 228 9.50 -8.34 6.30
C GLN A 228 8.51 -7.82 7.36
N SER A 229 9.01 -7.03 8.30
CA SER A 229 8.23 -6.23 9.26
C SER A 229 8.26 -4.75 8.87
N GLY A 230 7.46 -3.93 9.54
CA GLY A 230 7.53 -2.47 9.44
C GLY A 230 6.32 -1.80 8.78
N ILE A 231 6.37 -0.47 8.70
CA ILE A 231 5.32 0.36 8.11
C ILE A 231 5.55 0.48 6.60
N SER A 232 4.48 0.34 5.80
CA SER A 232 4.61 0.54 4.35
C SER A 232 5.13 1.94 4.03
N PRO A 233 6.17 2.08 3.19
CA PRO A 233 6.66 3.40 2.76
C PRO A 233 5.57 4.29 2.15
N GLU A 234 4.52 3.70 1.57
CA GLU A 234 3.35 4.42 1.05
C GLU A 234 2.68 5.28 2.13
N VAL A 235 2.64 4.81 3.39
CA VAL A 235 2.07 5.55 4.52
C VAL A 235 2.92 6.77 4.86
N ALA A 236 4.25 6.62 4.83
CA ALA A 236 5.17 7.72 5.08
C ALA A 236 5.07 8.80 4.00
N GLU A 237 4.98 8.42 2.73
CA GLU A 237 4.78 9.34 1.59
C GLU A 237 3.50 10.17 1.73
N CYS A 238 2.37 9.54 2.07
CA CYS A 238 1.12 10.25 2.30
C CYS A 238 1.22 11.24 3.47
N ASN A 239 1.88 10.86 4.58
CA ASN A 239 2.01 11.73 5.74
C ASN A 239 2.87 12.97 5.45
N THR A 240 3.95 12.83 4.68
CA THR A 240 4.84 13.96 4.34
C THR A 240 4.20 14.99 3.40
N SER A 241 3.30 14.57 2.52
CA SER A 241 2.61 15.44 1.56
C SER A 241 1.67 16.45 2.24
N THR A 242 1.19 16.14 3.44
CA THR A 242 0.36 17.04 4.25
C THR A 242 1.15 18.21 4.85
N THR A 243 2.47 18.09 4.94
CA THR A 243 3.34 19.08 5.60
C THR A 243 3.97 20.06 4.60
N SER A 244 3.98 19.74 3.31
CA SER A 244 4.57 20.59 2.27
C SER A 244 3.62 21.61 1.65
N SER A 245 2.32 21.57 1.96
CA SER A 245 1.38 22.64 1.62
C SER A 245 1.42 23.74 2.69
N GLY A 246 2.52 24.50 2.74
CA GLY A 246 2.59 25.71 3.54
C GLY A 246 1.63 26.79 2.97
N PRO A 247 0.69 27.33 3.75
CA PRO A 247 -0.03 28.52 3.32
C PRO A 247 0.87 29.74 3.52
N ALA A 248 0.86 30.61 2.51
CA ALA A 248 1.34 31.98 2.64
C ALA A 248 0.71 32.64 3.87
N SER A 249 1.58 33.21 4.69
CA SER A 249 1.29 33.97 5.90
C SER A 249 0.29 35.09 5.70
N THR A 250 -0.77 35.16 6.51
CA THR A 250 -1.26 36.40 7.14
C THR A 250 -2.04 36.04 8.42
N PRO A 251 -1.83 36.73 9.55
CA PRO A 251 -2.33 36.29 10.86
C PRO A 251 -3.78 36.72 11.08
N THR A 252 -4.64 35.81 11.54
CA THR A 252 -5.85 36.22 12.26
C THR A 252 -6.16 35.23 13.37
N THR A 253 -6.21 35.80 14.56
CA THR A 253 -6.46 35.20 15.87
C THR A 253 -7.86 34.60 15.96
N SER A 254 -7.97 33.32 16.32
CA SER A 254 -9.12 32.80 17.08
C SER A 254 -8.80 31.44 17.70
N ALA A 255 -9.08 31.34 19.00
CA ALA A 255 -8.78 30.26 19.93
C ALA A 255 -9.61 28.97 19.70
N PRO A 256 -9.23 27.83 20.32
CA PRO A 256 -9.64 26.49 19.91
C PRO A 256 -10.88 25.98 20.66
N THR A 257 -11.61 25.06 20.02
CA THR A 257 -12.57 24.18 20.69
C THR A 257 -12.21 22.71 20.45
N THR A 258 -12.30 21.98 21.56
CA THR A 258 -11.83 20.63 21.88
C THR A 258 -12.74 19.50 21.40
N SER A 259 -12.17 18.32 21.10
CA SER A 259 -12.72 16.97 21.40
C SER A 259 -11.72 15.91 20.94
N SER A 260 -10.79 15.50 21.80
CA SER A 260 -10.80 14.22 22.56
C SER A 260 -10.30 12.99 21.78
N GLY A 261 -8.97 12.90 21.61
CA GLY A 261 -8.26 11.65 21.35
C GLY A 261 -7.43 11.27 22.58
N ARG A 262 -7.61 10.03 23.07
CA ARG A 262 -6.89 9.45 24.21
C ARG A 262 -5.40 9.30 23.87
N GLU A 263 -4.54 10.06 24.54
CA GLU A 263 -3.10 9.85 24.55
C GLU A 263 -2.75 8.59 25.35
N MET A 264 -2.05 7.64 24.72
CA MET A 264 -1.22 6.66 25.43
C MET A 264 0.16 7.27 25.70
N ALA A 265 0.25 8.11 26.73
CA ALA A 265 1.50 8.64 27.25
C ALA A 265 1.98 7.81 28.46
N TYR A 266 2.36 6.54 28.26
CA TYR A 266 2.97 5.74 29.33
C TYR A 266 3.99 4.74 28.78
N THR A 267 5.18 5.22 28.41
CA THR A 267 6.42 4.40 28.50
C THR A 267 7.74 5.19 28.47
N LEU A 268 7.74 6.50 28.19
CA LEU A 268 9.00 7.25 28.05
C LEU A 268 9.56 7.85 29.36
N ARG A 269 8.78 7.92 30.45
CA ARG A 269 9.23 8.54 31.72
C ARG A 269 10.15 7.65 32.57
N VAL A 270 10.12 6.33 32.38
CA VAL A 270 10.96 5.40 33.18
C VAL A 270 12.42 5.45 32.72
N VAL A 271 12.67 5.65 31.43
CA VAL A 271 14.04 5.67 30.87
C VAL A 271 14.82 6.91 31.32
N PHE A 272 14.17 8.08 31.42
CA PHE A 272 14.83 9.30 31.90
C PHE A 272 15.12 9.30 33.41
N ALA A 273 14.29 8.64 34.22
CA ALA A 273 14.53 8.52 35.66
C ALA A 273 15.75 7.64 35.97
N VAL A 274 15.93 6.53 35.24
CA VAL A 274 17.07 5.62 35.43
C VAL A 274 18.38 6.26 34.96
N LEU A 275 18.39 7.00 33.84
CA LEU A 275 19.59 7.72 33.39
C LEU A 275 20.00 8.85 34.35
N SER A 276 19.03 9.53 34.97
CA SER A 276 19.32 10.62 35.91
C SER A 276 19.91 10.11 37.22
N MET A 277 19.45 8.95 37.73
CA MET A 277 20.07 8.32 38.89
C MET A 277 21.47 7.77 38.60
N LEU A 278 21.72 7.24 37.40
CA LEU A 278 23.04 6.71 37.03
C LEU A 278 24.10 7.81 36.90
N MET A 279 23.71 9.03 36.49
CA MET A 279 24.62 10.17 36.43
C MET A 279 24.90 10.80 37.81
N LEU A 280 24.00 10.64 38.77
CA LEU A 280 24.20 11.10 40.15
C LEU A 280 25.13 10.18 40.96
N LEU A 281 25.12 8.86 40.72
CA LEU A 281 26.06 7.94 41.40
C LEU A 281 27.52 8.09 40.95
N ASN A 282 27.76 8.48 39.69
CA ASN A 282 29.12 8.66 39.16
C ASN A 282 29.82 9.95 39.65
N LYS A 283 29.15 10.80 40.43
CA LYS A 283 29.76 11.98 41.06
C LYS A 283 30.10 11.80 42.54
N LEU A 284 29.83 10.63 43.11
CA LEU A 284 29.99 10.33 44.54
C LEU A 284 31.03 9.23 44.84
N VAL A 285 31.87 8.87 43.86
CA VAL A 285 33.05 7.99 44.03
C VAL A 285 34.29 8.68 43.50
#